data_AF-A0AAE6ZSR1-F1
#
_entry.id   AF-A0AAE6ZSR1-F1
#
_cell.length_a   1.000
_cell.length_b   1.000
_cell.length_c   1.000
_cell.angle_alpha   90.00
_cell.angle_beta   90.00
_cell.angle_gamma   90.00
#
_symmetry.space_group_name_H-M   'P 1'
#
loop_
_entity.id
_entity.type
_entity.pdbx_description
1 polymer ?
#
loop_
_entity_poly.entity_id
_entity_poly.type
_entity_poly.pdbx_seq_one_letter_code
_entity_poly.pdbx_strand_id
1 'polypeptide(L)'
;MKEIYLLIEHGIDQGEVYVLGWFDDEKRAKEVAEEKEWEAYREALKTGHAWSNHKPLAPDQTEYRRFWIKEVSKFDRVPVPRSSAVH
;
A
#
# COMPACT_ATOMS: atom_id res chain seq x y z
N MET A 1 7.32 2.51 21.04
CA MET A 1 6.49 1.78 20.05
C MET A 1 7.27 1.78 18.74
N LYS A 2 7.30 0.67 18.00
CA LYS A 2 7.95 0.66 16.67
C LYS A 2 6.89 1.01 15.63
N GLU A 3 7.17 1.96 14.77
CA GLU A 3 6.32 2.28 13.62
C GLU A 3 6.65 1.32 12.49
N ILE A 4 5.62 0.73 11.90
CA ILE A 4 5.74 -0.03 10.65
C ILE A 4 4.96 0.69 9.57
N TYR A 5 5.49 0.64 8.36
CA TYR A 5 4.96 1.32 7.19
C TYR A 5 4.38 0.26 6.26
N LEU A 6 3.05 0.20 6.17
CA LEU A 6 2.36 -0.74 5.29
C LEU A 6 2.33 -0.17 3.87
N LEU A 7 2.77 -0.97 2.90
CA LEU A 7 2.57 -0.69 1.48
C LEU A 7 1.22 -1.26 1.06
N ILE A 8 0.35 -0.37 0.60
CA ILE A 8 -1.01 -0.69 0.24
C ILE A 8 -1.24 -0.30 -1.23
N GLU A 9 -1.88 -1.18 -1.97
CA GLU A 9 -2.39 -0.95 -3.32
C GLU A 9 -3.90 -0.72 -3.28
N HIS A 10 -4.35 0.37 -3.89
CA HIS A 10 -5.75 0.59 -4.23
C HIS A 10 -6.04 -0.03 -5.59
N GLY A 11 -6.97 -1.00 -5.59
CA GLY A 11 -7.49 -1.62 -6.79
C GLY A 11 -8.16 -0.61 -7.72
N ILE A 12 -8.24 -0.99 -8.99
CA ILE A 12 -8.84 -0.16 -10.06
C ILE A 12 -10.36 -0.10 -9.91
N ASP A 13 -10.98 -1.08 -9.26
CA ASP A 13 -12.40 -1.15 -8.96
C ASP A 13 -12.72 -0.71 -7.52
N GLN A 14 -13.85 -0.02 -7.36
CA GLN A 14 -14.22 0.76 -6.18
C GLN A 14 -14.23 -0.08 -4.88
N GLY A 15 -13.14 0.03 -4.10
CA GLY A 15 -13.09 -0.38 -2.69
C GLY A 15 -12.12 -1.51 -2.35
N GLU A 16 -11.43 -2.09 -3.34
CA GLU A 16 -10.44 -3.13 -3.08
C GLU A 16 -9.10 -2.52 -2.62
N VAL A 17 -8.61 -3.01 -1.48
CA VAL A 17 -7.40 -2.53 -0.85
C VAL A 17 -6.53 -3.73 -0.51
N TYR A 18 -5.35 -3.82 -1.12
CA TYR A 18 -4.42 -4.94 -0.95
C TYR A 18 -3.19 -4.49 -0.18
N VAL A 19 -2.82 -5.21 0.88
CA VAL A 19 -1.55 -4.99 1.57
C VAL A 19 -0.47 -5.80 0.86
N LEU A 20 0.48 -5.11 0.23
CA LEU A 20 1.56 -5.74 -0.51
C LEU A 20 2.76 -6.11 0.37
N GLY A 21 2.94 -5.39 1.47
CA GLY A 21 4.05 -5.62 2.39
C GLY A 21 4.13 -4.59 3.50
N TRP A 22 5.15 -4.72 4.33
CA TRP A 22 5.44 -3.79 5.41
C TRP A 22 6.94 -3.51 5.50
N PHE A 23 7.28 -2.32 5.98
CA PHE A 23 8.65 -1.83 6.12
C PHE A 23 8.86 -1.25 7.51
N ASP A 24 10.07 -1.39 8.05
CA ASP A 24 10.48 -0.72 9.30
C ASP A 24 11.04 0.70 9.06
N ASP A 25 11.22 1.11 7.80
CA ASP A 25 11.80 2.40 7.41
C ASP A 25 10.87 3.15 6.46
N GLU A 26 10.47 4.36 6.84
CA GLU A 26 9.56 5.22 6.08
C GLU A 26 10.11 5.58 4.70
N LYS A 27 11.40 5.93 4.64
CA LYS A 27 12.04 6.38 3.41
C LYS A 27 12.05 5.25 2.40
N ARG A 28 12.42 4.05 2.85
CA ARG A 28 12.41 2.86 2.02
C ARG A 28 11.00 2.48 1.56
N ALA A 29 9.99 2.63 2.43
CA ALA A 29 8.60 2.41 2.07
C ALA A 29 8.14 3.36 0.96
N LYS A 30 8.48 4.66 1.06
CA LYS A 30 8.16 5.67 0.05
C LYS A 30 8.85 5.40 -1.29
N GLU A 31 10.12 5.04 -1.27
CA GLU A 31 10.88 4.69 -2.48
C GLU A 31 10.24 3.51 -3.21
N VAL A 32 9.85 2.46 -2.49
CA VAL A 32 9.19 1.29 -3.09
C VAL A 32 7.78 1.63 -3.62
N ALA A 33 7.02 2.46 -2.90
CA ALA A 33 5.71 2.90 -3.37
C ALA A 33 5.83 3.66 -4.70
N GLU A 34 6.81 4.56 -4.82
CA GLU A 34 7.08 5.30 -6.06
C GLU A 34 7.54 4.37 -7.19
N GLU A 35 8.43 3.43 -6.91
CA GLU A 35 8.85 2.43 -7.91
C GLU A 35 7.66 1.63 -8.44
N LYS A 36 6.75 1.22 -7.54
CA LYS A 36 5.53 0.49 -7.91
C LYS A 36 4.57 1.30 -8.75
N GLU A 37 4.41 2.61 -8.48
CA GLU A 37 3.65 3.51 -9.35
C GLU A 37 4.22 3.56 -10.77
N TRP A 38 5.54 3.71 -10.87
CA TRP A 38 6.22 3.74 -12.17
C TRP A 38 6.15 2.40 -12.90
N GLU A 39 6.24 1.28 -12.19
CA GLU A 39 6.06 -0.05 -12.74
C GLU A 39 4.64 -0.22 -13.30
N ALA A 40 3.61 0.06 -12.49
CA ALA A 40 2.21 -0.04 -12.89
C ALA A 40 1.87 0.89 -14.07
N TYR A 41 2.44 2.10 -14.10
CA TYR A 41 2.32 3.00 -15.24
C TYR A 41 2.94 2.41 -16.51
N ARG A 42 4.17 1.87 -16.43
CA ARG A 42 4.85 1.23 -17.57
C ARG A 42 4.09 0.00 -18.05
N GLU A 43 3.54 -0.80 -17.15
CA GLU A 43 2.71 -1.95 -17.51
C GLU A 43 1.42 -1.50 -18.18
N ALA A 44 0.72 -0.51 -17.63
CA ALA A 44 -0.48 0.05 -18.24
C ALA A 44 -0.23 0.62 -19.65
N LEU A 45 0.95 1.20 -19.89
CA LEU A 45 1.36 1.63 -21.23
C LEU A 45 1.63 0.45 -22.19
N LYS A 46 2.16 -0.67 -21.70
CA LYS A 46 2.48 -1.85 -22.52
C LYS A 46 1.24 -2.66 -22.89
N THR A 47 0.28 -2.77 -21.99
CA THR A 47 -0.88 -3.67 -22.15
C THR A 47 -1.92 -3.15 -23.15
N GLY A 48 -1.71 -1.96 -23.74
CA GLY A 48 -2.51 -1.49 -24.88
C GLY A 48 -4.00 -1.45 -24.57
N HIS A 49 -4.39 -0.65 -23.57
CA HIS A 49 -5.73 -0.09 -23.34
C HIS A 49 -6.92 -0.77 -24.03
N ALA A 50 -7.26 -1.97 -23.57
CA ALA A 50 -8.44 -2.67 -24.07
C ALA A 50 -9.77 -2.12 -23.51
N TRP A 51 -9.77 -1.39 -22.38
CA TRP A 51 -11.02 -1.03 -21.68
C TRP A 51 -11.25 0.47 -21.48
N SER A 52 -10.23 1.31 -21.62
CA SER A 52 -10.33 2.76 -21.43
C SER A 52 -9.54 3.45 -22.53
N ASN A 53 -10.22 4.23 -23.38
CA ASN A 53 -9.58 5.08 -24.38
C ASN A 53 -8.67 6.18 -23.77
N HIS A 54 -8.57 6.27 -22.44
CA HIS A 54 -7.71 7.23 -21.76
C HIS A 54 -6.36 6.63 -21.45
N LYS A 55 -5.32 7.11 -22.15
CA LYS A 55 -3.91 6.87 -21.82
C LYS A 55 -3.70 7.02 -20.31
N PRO A 56 -2.99 6.10 -19.62
CA PRO A 56 -2.78 6.28 -18.19
C PRO A 56 -1.99 7.58 -18.02
N LEU A 57 -2.34 8.39 -17.03
CA LEU A 57 -1.55 9.56 -16.68
C LEU A 57 -0.30 9.09 -15.96
N ALA A 58 0.81 9.77 -16.21
CA ALA A 58 2.05 9.48 -15.53
C ALA A 58 1.93 9.86 -14.04
N PRO A 59 2.62 9.17 -13.13
CA PRO A 59 2.55 9.45 -11.68
C PRO A 59 2.93 10.88 -11.29
N ASP A 60 3.65 11.61 -12.15
CA ASP A 60 4.00 13.03 -11.99
C ASP A 60 2.88 14.00 -12.43
N GLN A 61 1.89 13.52 -13.20
CA GLN A 61 0.82 14.32 -13.79
C GLN A 61 -0.54 14.14 -13.09
N THR A 62 -0.60 13.31 -12.05
CA THR A 62 -1.83 13.05 -11.30
C THR A 62 -1.58 13.00 -9.80
N GLU A 63 -2.52 13.53 -9.02
CA GLU A 63 -2.52 13.39 -7.56
C GLU A 63 -3.06 12.01 -7.12
N TYR A 64 -3.65 11.25 -8.04
CA TYR A 64 -4.14 9.90 -7.76
C TYR A 64 -2.98 8.90 -7.73
N ARG A 65 -2.70 8.34 -6.55
CA ARG A 65 -1.74 7.25 -6.36
C ARG A 65 -2.47 5.94 -6.08
N ARG A 66 -2.09 4.89 -6.79
CA ARG A 66 -2.51 3.50 -6.52
C ARG A 66 -1.80 2.93 -5.30
N PHE A 67 -0.53 3.27 -5.09
CA PHE A 67 0.29 2.80 -3.99
C PHE A 67 0.45 3.89 -2.94
N TRP A 68 0.10 3.55 -1.71
CA TRP A 68 0.18 4.44 -0.56
C TRP A 68 0.81 3.74 0.63
N ILE A 69 1.45 4.55 1.46
CA ILE A 69 2.06 4.10 2.69
C ILE A 69 1.15 4.48 3.85
N LYS A 70 0.79 3.49 4.66
CA LYS A 70 0.08 3.72 5.92
C LYS A 70 0.99 3.39 7.08
N GLU A 71 1.27 4.40 7.89
CA GLU A 71 1.97 4.23 9.15
C GLU A 71 1.06 3.55 10.17
N VAL A 72 1.57 2.49 10.80
CA VAL A 72 0.86 1.73 11.83
C VAL A 72 1.79 1.50 13.01
N SER A 73 1.32 1.81 14.21
CA SER A 73 2.08 1.51 15.42
C SER A 73 2.04 0.01 15.73
N LYS A 74 3.20 -0.61 15.84
CA LYS A 74 3.33 -1.97 16.35
C LYS A 74 2.99 -1.95 17.84
N PHE A 75 1.84 -2.54 18.19
CA PHE A 75 1.54 -2.85 19.58
C PHE A 75 2.52 -3.93 20.05
N ASP A 76 3.33 -3.61 21.05
CA ASP A 76 3.95 -4.64 21.88
C ASP A 76 2.81 -5.41 22.53
N ARG A 77 2.78 -6.73 22.35
CA ARG A 77 1.71 -7.61 22.85
C ARG A 77 1.30 -7.18 24.25
N VAL A 78 0.11 -6.58 24.38
CA VAL A 78 -0.48 -6.36 25.70
C VAL A 78 -0.72 -7.77 26.24
N PRO A 79 -0.11 -8.16 27.38
CA PRO A 79 -0.38 -9.47 27.94
C PRO A 79 -1.88 -9.53 28.21
N VAL A 80 -2.58 -10.39 27.47
CA VAL A 80 -3.99 -10.66 27.73
C VAL A 80 -4.05 -11.15 29.18
N PRO A 81 -4.77 -10.48 30.08
CA PRO A 81 -4.94 -11.02 31.42
C PRO A 81 -5.63 -12.36 31.23
N ARG A 82 -4.91 -13.45 31.52
CA ARG A 82 -5.52 -14.77 31.65
C ARG A 82 -6.50 -14.62 32.80
N SER A 83 -7.78 -14.45 32.48
CA SER A 83 -8.84 -14.58 33.48
C SER A 83 -8.65 -15.93 34.13
N SER A 84 -8.21 -15.93 35.39
CA SER A 84 -8.21 -17.08 36.25
C SER A 84 -9.67 -17.47 36.45
N ALA A 85 -10.19 -18.33 35.58
CA ALA A 85 -11.41 -19.06 35.84
C ALA A 85 -11.10 -19.97 37.03
N VAL A 86 -11.44 -19.49 38.23
CA VAL A 86 -11.50 -20.32 39.43
C VAL A 86 -12.81 -21.09 39.30
N HIS A 87 -12.71 -22.39 39.06
CA HIS A 87 -13.78 -23.36 39.21
C HIS A 87 -13.31 -24.49 40.11
#